data_AF-A0A7Z1ME01-F1
#
_entry.id   AF-A0A7Z1ME01-F1
#
_cell.length_a   1.000
_cell.length_b   1.000
_cell.length_c   1.000
_cell.angle_alpha   90.00
_cell.angle_beta   90.00
_cell.angle_gamma   90.00
#
_symmetry.space_group_name_H-M   'P 1'
#
loop_
_entity.id
_entity.type
_entity.pdbx_description
1 polymer ?
#
loop_
_entity_poly.entity_id
_entity_poly.type
_entity_poly.pdbx_seq_one_letter_code
_entity_poly.pdbx_strand_id
1 'polypeptide(L)'
;MNGIKATFCVVILLLSPNALSNAPDWLNKHSHPSYRYTQSACAPISSDPYTAKLIAETKAKGALAQSFGGHVTATSTLTKNDKELDGSNVSSEQLTERIEIRSSRKLSALTTISQGKYTIDNKEHFCIWLGSNS
;
A
#
# COMPACT_ATOMS: atom_id res chain seq x y z
N MET A 1 7.89 37.18 -51.31
CA MET A 1 8.09 35.73 -51.05
C MET A 1 9.12 35.63 -49.93
N ASN A 2 8.71 35.82 -48.68
CA ASN A 2 8.19 34.82 -47.73
C ASN A 2 9.24 33.77 -47.34
N GLY A 3 9.74 33.90 -46.10
CA GLY A 3 10.61 32.92 -45.46
C GLY A 3 10.86 33.29 -44.00
N ILE A 4 9.83 33.18 -43.17
CA ILE A 4 9.94 33.32 -41.71
C ILE A 4 10.85 32.17 -41.22
N LYS A 5 12.03 32.50 -40.69
CA LYS A 5 12.87 31.54 -39.98
C LYS A 5 12.25 31.30 -38.61
N ALA A 6 11.51 30.20 -38.46
CA ALA A 6 10.99 29.76 -37.19
C ALA A 6 12.15 29.26 -36.31
N THR A 7 12.51 30.04 -35.29
CA THR A 7 13.39 29.60 -34.20
C THR A 7 12.61 28.60 -33.34
N PHE A 8 12.83 27.30 -33.56
CA PHE A 8 12.26 26.27 -32.70
C PHE A 8 12.99 26.28 -31.35
N CYS A 9 12.39 26.94 -30.36
CA CYS A 9 12.70 26.74 -28.95
C CYS A 9 12.31 25.30 -28.58
N VAL A 10 13.29 24.40 -28.56
CA VAL A 10 13.10 23.08 -27.94
C VAL A 10 13.13 23.29 -26.44
N VAL A 11 11.94 23.42 -25.85
CA VAL A 11 11.76 23.26 -24.41
C VAL A 11 12.03 21.79 -24.10
N ILE A 12 13.24 21.50 -23.63
CA ILE A 12 13.57 20.19 -23.06
C ILE A 12 12.73 20.09 -21.78
N LEU A 13 11.59 19.39 -21.88
CA LEU A 13 10.87 18.92 -20.72
C LEU A 13 11.85 18.05 -19.92
N LEU A 14 12.20 18.53 -18.73
CA LEU A 14 12.98 17.83 -17.72
C LEU A 14 12.33 16.45 -17.49
N LEU A 15 12.88 15.43 -18.13
CA LEU A 15 12.69 14.04 -17.70
C LEU A 15 13.22 14.01 -16.26
N SER A 16 12.29 13.96 -15.31
CA SER A 16 12.61 13.72 -13.91
C SER A 16 13.52 12.50 -13.88
N PRO A 17 14.74 12.60 -13.33
CA PRO A 17 15.66 11.47 -13.31
C PRO A 17 14.95 10.36 -12.54
N ASN A 18 14.85 9.21 -13.18
CA ASN A 18 14.29 7.98 -12.62
C ASN A 18 14.60 7.91 -11.12
N ALA A 19 13.57 8.00 -10.27
CA ALA A 19 13.72 7.58 -8.89
C ALA A 19 14.23 6.13 -8.98
N LEU A 20 15.45 5.87 -8.49
CA LEU A 20 15.99 4.51 -8.41
C LEU A 20 15.10 3.74 -7.42
N SER A 21 14.00 3.20 -7.92
CA SER A 21 13.16 2.26 -7.21
C SER A 21 13.82 0.89 -7.36
N ASN A 22 14.40 0.40 -6.28
CA ASN A 22 14.86 -0.98 -6.16
C ASN A 22 13.69 -1.88 -5.73
N ALA A 23 12.49 -1.61 -6.25
CA ALA A 23 11.32 -2.45 -6.01
C ALA A 23 11.62 -3.88 -6.49
N PRO A 24 11.14 -4.91 -5.77
CA PRO A 24 11.32 -6.27 -6.25
C PRO A 24 10.52 -6.50 -7.53
N ASP A 25 11.10 -7.22 -8.50
CA ASP A 25 10.45 -7.54 -9.78
C ASP A 25 9.12 -8.28 -9.63
N TRP A 26 8.91 -8.94 -8.48
CA TRP A 26 7.67 -9.64 -8.16
C TRP A 26 6.59 -8.76 -7.57
N LEU A 27 6.87 -7.50 -7.21
CA LEU A 27 5.92 -6.62 -6.53
C LEU A 27 4.63 -6.43 -7.34
N ASN A 28 4.73 -6.38 -8.66
CA ASN A 28 3.60 -6.20 -9.57
C ASN A 28 3.14 -7.51 -10.23
N LYS A 29 3.64 -8.68 -9.78
CA LYS A 29 3.23 -9.97 -10.32
C LYS A 29 1.96 -10.45 -9.64
N HIS A 30 0.91 -10.65 -10.44
CA HIS A 30 -0.38 -11.16 -9.98
C HIS A 30 -0.52 -12.69 -10.11
N SER A 31 0.51 -13.37 -10.60
CA SER A 31 0.51 -14.82 -10.85
C SER A 31 1.81 -15.48 -10.41
N HIS A 32 1.70 -16.70 -9.90
CA HIS A 32 2.83 -17.57 -9.61
C HIS A 32 2.48 -19.00 -10.05
N PRO A 33 3.41 -19.76 -10.68
CA PRO A 33 3.10 -21.08 -11.24
C PRO A 33 2.62 -22.10 -10.20
N SER A 34 3.06 -21.98 -8.95
CA SER A 34 2.74 -22.92 -7.86
C SER A 34 1.54 -22.53 -6.99
N TYR A 35 0.95 -21.34 -7.19
CA TYR A 35 -0.12 -20.82 -6.34
C TYR A 35 -1.28 -20.29 -7.17
N ARG A 36 -2.48 -20.79 -6.90
CA ARG A 36 -3.72 -20.35 -7.57
C ARG A 36 -4.03 -18.88 -7.36
N TYR A 37 -3.71 -18.36 -6.18
CA TYR A 37 -3.90 -16.96 -5.83
C TYR A 37 -2.64 -16.40 -5.22
N THR A 38 -2.24 -15.20 -5.64
CA THR A 38 -1.09 -14.50 -5.08
C THR A 38 -1.35 -13.03 -4.90
N GLN A 39 -0.87 -12.45 -3.81
CA GLN A 39 -0.84 -11.00 -3.62
C GLN A 39 0.42 -10.55 -2.92
N SER A 40 0.91 -9.39 -3.34
CA SER A 40 2.07 -8.71 -2.80
C SER A 40 1.66 -7.40 -2.15
N ALA A 41 2.42 -6.96 -1.15
CA ALA A 41 2.24 -5.64 -0.56
C ALA A 41 3.54 -5.14 0.06
N CYS A 42 3.66 -3.81 0.16
CA CYS A 42 4.75 -3.14 0.86
C CYS A 42 4.21 -2.19 1.94
N ALA A 43 5.04 -1.96 2.96
CA ALA A 43 4.83 -0.92 3.96
C ALA A 43 6.14 -0.18 4.24
N PRO A 44 6.11 1.16 4.36
CA PRO A 44 7.31 1.93 4.66
C PRO A 44 7.83 1.59 6.07
N ILE A 45 9.15 1.57 6.21
CA ILE A 45 9.83 1.40 7.50
C ILE A 45 9.99 2.79 8.11
N SER A 46 9.14 3.14 9.07
CA SER A 46 9.17 4.44 9.77
C SER A 46 10.01 4.40 11.05
N SER A 47 9.76 3.42 11.92
CA SER A 47 10.41 3.26 13.23
C SER A 47 11.17 1.95 13.33
N ASP A 48 10.52 0.84 12.95
CA ASP A 48 11.11 -0.50 13.04
C ASP A 48 10.64 -1.43 11.90
N PRO A 49 11.48 -2.38 11.47
CA PRO A 49 11.14 -3.30 10.39
C PRO A 49 10.03 -4.30 10.71
N TYR A 50 9.79 -4.60 11.99
CA TYR A 50 8.82 -5.59 12.42
C TYR A 50 7.38 -5.05 12.25
N THR A 51 7.14 -3.80 12.64
CA THR A 51 5.89 -3.09 12.40
C THR A 51 5.59 -3.00 10.90
N ALA A 52 6.58 -2.63 10.08
CA ALA A 52 6.42 -2.59 8.63
C ALA A 52 6.07 -3.98 8.05
N LYS A 53 6.72 -5.05 8.54
CA LYS A 53 6.40 -6.43 8.16
C LYS A 53 4.94 -6.78 8.49
N LEU A 54 4.47 -6.49 9.71
CA LEU A 54 3.07 -6.76 10.10
C LEU A 54 2.07 -6.01 9.23
N ILE A 55 2.35 -4.74 8.91
CA ILE A 55 1.50 -3.93 8.03
C ILE A 55 1.48 -4.51 6.61
N ALA A 56 2.65 -4.85 6.05
CA ALA A 56 2.76 -5.43 4.72
C ALA A 56 2.04 -6.79 4.64
N GLU A 57 2.21 -7.66 5.64
CA GLU A 57 1.48 -8.93 5.76
C GLU A 57 -0.03 -8.73 5.80
N THR A 58 -0.51 -7.78 6.61
CA THR A 58 -1.94 -7.50 6.75
C THR A 58 -2.54 -7.01 5.43
N LYS A 59 -1.83 -6.12 4.71
CA LYS A 59 -2.23 -5.66 3.37
C LYS A 59 -2.32 -6.81 2.37
N ALA A 60 -1.28 -7.65 2.29
CA ALA A 60 -1.25 -8.79 1.37
C ALA A 60 -2.36 -9.82 1.70
N LYS A 61 -2.59 -10.12 2.98
CA LYS A 61 -3.70 -10.97 3.44
C LYS A 61 -5.06 -10.39 3.06
N GLY A 62 -5.25 -9.09 3.25
CA GLY A 62 -6.49 -8.41 2.87
C GLY A 62 -6.77 -8.47 1.37
N ALA A 63 -5.76 -8.23 0.54
CA ALA A 63 -5.87 -8.36 -0.91
C ALA A 63 -6.18 -9.81 -1.34
N LEU A 64 -5.57 -10.81 -0.69
CA LEU A 64 -5.88 -12.22 -0.94
C LEU A 64 -7.30 -12.57 -0.54
N ALA A 65 -7.75 -12.09 0.61
CA ALA A 65 -9.11 -12.30 1.09
C ALA A 65 -10.16 -11.71 0.13
N GLN A 66 -9.89 -10.53 -0.44
CA GLN A 66 -10.70 -9.96 -1.53
C GLN A 66 -10.68 -10.85 -2.78
N SER A 67 -9.52 -11.39 -3.15
CA SER A 67 -9.36 -12.29 -4.31
C SER A 67 -10.14 -13.60 -4.14
N PHE A 68 -10.41 -14.02 -2.91
CA PHE A 68 -11.26 -15.18 -2.59
C PHE A 68 -12.76 -14.88 -2.63
N GLY A 69 -13.17 -13.68 -3.04
CA GLY A 69 -14.57 -13.23 -2.98
C GLY A 69 -14.98 -12.78 -1.57
N GLY A 70 -14.04 -12.31 -0.76
CA GLY A 70 -14.32 -11.78 0.57
C GLY A 70 -15.13 -10.49 0.52
N HIS A 71 -16.09 -10.35 1.44
CA HIS A 71 -16.78 -9.10 1.71
C HIS A 71 -15.87 -8.18 2.52
N VAL A 72 -15.68 -6.95 2.03
CA VAL A 72 -14.95 -5.90 2.74
C VAL A 72 -15.97 -4.98 3.40
N THR A 73 -15.92 -4.88 4.72
CA THR A 73 -16.69 -3.93 5.51
C THR A 73 -15.74 -2.86 6.04
N ALA A 74 -15.94 -1.61 5.64
CA ALA A 74 -15.23 -0.47 6.20
C ALA A 74 -16.19 0.33 7.09
N THR A 75 -15.80 0.57 8.33
CA THR A 75 -16.55 1.34 9.33
C THR A 75 -15.69 2.50 9.79
N SER A 76 -16.18 3.73 9.61
CA SER A 76 -15.53 4.94 10.14
C SER A 76 -16.38 5.54 11.24
N THR A 77 -15.76 5.80 12.39
CA THR A 77 -16.40 6.38 13.58
C THR A 77 -15.68 7.67 13.92
N LEU A 78 -16.39 8.81 13.88
CA LEU A 78 -15.88 10.08 14.37
C LEU A 78 -16.40 10.31 15.79
N THR A 79 -15.48 10.36 16.75
CA THR A 79 -15.78 10.69 18.15
C THR A 79 -15.37 12.13 18.40
N LYS A 80 -16.32 12.99 18.75
CA LYS A 80 -16.05 14.36 19.17
C LYS A 80 -16.23 14.47 20.69
N ASN A 81 -15.19 14.93 21.37
CA ASN A 81 -15.15 15.16 22.80
C ASN A 81 -15.00 16.66 23.06
N ASP A 82 -16.08 17.29 23.51
CA ASP A 82 -16.07 18.68 23.93
C ASP A 82 -15.95 18.74 25.46
N LYS A 83 -14.95 19.47 25.97
CA LYS A 83 -14.78 19.77 27.39
C LYS A 83 -14.73 21.28 27.60
N GLU A 84 -15.61 21.80 28.43
CA GLU A 84 -15.46 23.16 29.00
C GLU A 84 -14.41 23.12 30.11
N LEU A 85 -13.36 23.93 29.96
CA LEU A 85 -12.34 24.18 30.98
C LEU A 85 -12.13 25.69 31.08
N ASP A 86 -12.42 26.26 32.26
CA ASP A 86 -12.17 27.67 32.61
C ASP A 86 -12.57 28.69 31.52
N GLY A 87 -13.83 28.62 31.04
CA GLY A 87 -14.36 29.56 30.05
C GLY A 87 -13.79 29.39 28.63
N SER A 88 -12.99 28.33 28.39
CA SER A 88 -12.53 27.91 27.08
C SER A 88 -13.16 26.56 26.70
N ASN A 89 -13.69 26.48 25.48
CA ASN A 89 -14.17 25.23 24.89
C ASN A 89 -12.98 24.50 24.28
N VAL A 90 -12.57 23.38 24.86
CA VAL A 90 -11.57 22.48 24.29
C VAL A 90 -12.30 21.34 23.59
N SER A 91 -12.25 21.33 22.26
CA SER A 91 -12.82 20.28 21.42
C SER A 91 -11.72 19.34 20.92
N SER A 92 -11.94 18.03 21.02
CA SER A 92 -11.06 17.00 20.48
C SER A 92 -11.87 16.07 19.58
N GLU A 93 -11.43 15.92 18.34
CA GLU A 93 -12.01 15.00 17.37
C GLU A 93 -11.08 13.80 17.17
N GLN A 94 -11.63 12.59 17.21
CA GLN A 94 -10.93 11.34 16.95
C GLN A 94 -11.69 10.57 15.87
N LEU A 95 -11.09 10.45 14.70
CA LEU A 95 -11.56 9.55 13.64
C LEU A 95 -10.95 8.16 13.85
N THR A 96 -11.80 7.13 13.97
CA THR A 96 -11.41 5.73 14.06
C THR A 96 -11.91 5.00 12.82
N GLU A 97 -11.01 4.44 12.03
CA GLU A 97 -11.35 3.65 10.86
C GLU A 97 -11.09 2.17 11.13
N ARG A 98 -12.06 1.31 10.82
CA ARG A 98 -11.97 -0.14 10.95
C ARG A 98 -12.32 -0.78 9.62
N ILE A 99 -11.39 -1.55 9.08
CA ILE A 99 -11.61 -2.36 7.87
C ILE A 99 -11.63 -3.83 8.30
N GLU A 100 -12.77 -4.49 8.11
CA GLU A 100 -12.97 -5.91 8.37
C GLU A 100 -13.16 -6.64 7.04
N ILE A 101 -12.40 -7.72 6.82
CA ILE A 101 -12.49 -8.52 5.60
C ILE A 101 -12.95 -9.92 5.99
N ARG A 102 -14.16 -10.29 5.54
CA ARG A 102 -14.75 -11.61 5.78
C ARG A 102 -14.76 -12.41 4.49
N SER A 103 -14.02 -13.51 4.46
CA SER A 103 -14.10 -14.49 3.37
C SER A 103 -14.80 -15.75 3.85
N SER A 104 -15.65 -16.33 2.98
CA SER A 104 -16.24 -17.65 3.21
C SER A 104 -15.20 -18.78 3.12
N ARG A 105 -14.02 -18.49 2.57
CA ARG A 105 -12.86 -19.39 2.51
C ARG A 105 -11.90 -19.10 3.66
N LYS A 106 -11.47 -20.13 4.37
CA LYS A 106 -10.39 -19.99 5.37
C LYS A 106 -9.09 -19.60 4.68
N LEU A 107 -8.46 -18.52 5.13
CA LEU A 107 -7.06 -18.14 4.83
C LEU A 107 -6.04 -19.08 5.51
N SER A 108 -6.38 -20.35 5.75
CA SER A 108 -5.60 -21.25 6.62
C SER A 108 -4.32 -21.76 5.98
N ALA A 109 -4.14 -21.64 4.66
CA ALA A 109 -2.93 -22.02 3.96
C ALA A 109 -2.40 -20.85 3.13
N LEU A 110 -1.73 -19.92 3.81
CA LEU A 110 -0.92 -18.87 3.19
C LEU A 110 0.54 -19.26 3.27
N THR A 111 1.24 -19.14 2.15
CA THR A 111 2.68 -19.34 2.08
C THR A 111 3.35 -18.04 1.67
N THR A 112 4.38 -17.64 2.41
CA THR A 112 5.26 -16.55 1.97
C THR A 112 6.13 -17.05 0.83
N ILE A 113 5.91 -16.52 -0.37
CA ILE A 113 6.70 -16.82 -1.58
C ILE A 113 8.05 -16.10 -1.50
N SER A 114 8.01 -14.80 -1.17
CA SER A 114 9.20 -13.96 -1.04
C SER A 114 8.91 -12.81 -0.07
N GLN A 115 9.95 -12.29 0.58
CA GLN A 115 9.87 -11.11 1.43
C GLN A 115 11.25 -10.45 1.55
N GLY A 116 11.28 -9.16 1.84
CA GLY A 116 12.54 -8.43 2.01
C GLY A 116 12.36 -6.93 2.22
N LYS A 117 13.49 -6.26 2.46
CA LYS A 117 13.56 -4.80 2.49
C LYS A 117 13.97 -4.27 1.12
N TYR A 118 13.32 -3.21 0.68
CA TYR A 118 13.53 -2.59 -0.63
C TYR A 118 13.41 -1.08 -0.53
N THR A 119 14.17 -0.35 -1.34
CA THR A 119 14.05 1.11 -1.46
C THR A 119 13.09 1.44 -2.58
N ILE A 120 11.97 2.05 -2.25
CA ILE A 120 10.91 2.46 -3.19
C ILE A 120 10.68 3.95 -2.95
N ASP A 121 10.77 4.76 -4.00
CA ASP A 121 10.62 6.23 -3.94
C ASP A 121 11.48 6.89 -2.85
N ASN A 122 12.77 6.50 -2.79
CA ASN A 122 13.76 6.95 -1.80
C ASN A 122 13.40 6.66 -0.33
N LYS A 123 12.49 5.71 -0.07
CA LYS A 123 12.13 5.27 1.28
C LYS A 123 12.30 3.76 1.41
N GLU A 124 12.82 3.32 2.56
CA GLU A 124 12.87 1.89 2.87
C GLU A 124 11.46 1.35 3.12
N HIS A 125 11.17 0.21 2.52
CA HIS A 125 9.92 -0.51 2.67
C HIS A 125 10.22 -1.97 3.00
N PHE A 126 9.36 -2.59 3.80
CA PHE A 126 9.27 -4.04 3.87
C PHE A 126 8.20 -4.52 2.90
N CYS A 127 8.55 -5.45 2.01
CA CYS A 127 7.65 -6.01 1.02
C CYS A 127 7.50 -7.52 1.24
N ILE A 128 6.31 -8.04 0.97
CA ILE A 128 5.99 -9.47 1.05
C ILE A 128 5.14 -9.90 -0.14
N TRP A 129 5.35 -11.14 -0.61
CA TRP A 129 4.54 -11.82 -1.60
C TRP A 129 3.97 -13.11 -1.00
N LEU A 130 2.65 -13.20 -0.95
CA LEU A 130 1.92 -14.34 -0.40
C LEU A 130 1.26 -15.14 -1.51
N GLY A 131 1.22 -16.46 -1.34
CA GLY A 131 0.55 -17.40 -2.22
C GLY A 131 -0.42 -18.30 -1.46
N SER A 132 -1.45 -18.76 -2.17
CA SER A 132 -2.41 -19.74 -1.67
C SER A 132 -2.98 -20.61 -2.77
N ASN A 133 -3.24 -21.88 -2.43
CA ASN A 133 -3.92 -22.87 -3.28
C ASN A 133 -5.36 -23.18 -2.78
N SER A 134 -5.82 -22.45 -1.77
CA SER A 134 -7.14 -22.63 -1.13
C SER A 134 -8.32 -22.24 -2.04
#